data_AF-A0A956QAK8-F1
#
_entry.id   AF-A0A956QAK8-F1
#
_cell.length_a   1.000
_cell.length_b   1.000
_cell.length_c   1.000
_cell.angle_alpha   90.00
_cell.angle_beta   90.00
_cell.angle_gamma   90.00
#
_symmetry.space_group_name_H-M   'P 1'
#
loop_
_entity.id
_entity.type
_entity.pdbx_description
1 polymer ?
#
loop_
_entity_poly.entity_id
_entity_poly.type
_entity_poly.pdbx_seq_one_letter_code
_entity_poly.pdbx_strand_id
1 'polypeptide(L)'
;VVHLGERECSIQRRYQKIIEESPSPAMTPELRQKMGEAAVAAARAIGYTNAGTVEFILAEDGSFYFLEVNTRLQVEHPVTELVYAKDLVRLQLEVAQGKPLGFDQSDLSPRGWAIECRLYAEDPNNNFLPSIGTLGVFEPPQAAGIRLDSGVEQGSQVTVHFDPMLAKLVVWGETRAAALQKMLWALRHFVVLGVTTNLEFLAEVLAHPEFEAGNTHTHFLAEHQMPGPGPAPLLAAALAGLAQARPGKGPVAERAAGPWVEMGPWRHA
;
A
#
# COMPACT_ATOMS: atom_id res chain seq x y z
N VAL A 1 -18.67 21.25 9.73
CA VAL A 1 -18.38 19.81 9.56
C VAL A 1 -18.91 19.39 8.21
N VAL A 2 -18.03 18.81 7.37
CA VAL A 2 -18.30 18.26 6.04
C VAL A 2 -17.68 16.85 5.97
N HIS A 3 -18.08 16.02 5.01
CA HIS A 3 -17.45 14.73 4.73
C HIS A 3 -16.84 14.70 3.32
N LEU A 4 -15.77 13.91 3.16
CA LEU A 4 -15.05 13.70 1.90
C LEU A 4 -15.26 12.26 1.42
N GLY A 5 -16.53 11.91 1.19
CA GLY A 5 -16.94 10.57 0.77
C GLY A 5 -16.51 9.47 1.73
N GLU A 6 -16.24 8.31 1.15
CA GLU A 6 -15.92 7.06 1.82
C GLU A 6 -14.68 6.39 1.23
N ARG A 7 -14.17 5.39 1.95
CA ARG A 7 -13.10 4.50 1.51
C ARG A 7 -13.52 3.06 1.76
N GLU A 8 -13.29 2.20 0.78
CA GLU A 8 -13.44 0.75 0.93
C GLU A 8 -12.14 0.18 1.48
N CYS A 9 -12.22 -0.55 2.59
CA CYS A 9 -11.06 -1.10 3.30
C CYS A 9 -11.23 -2.59 3.62
N SER A 10 -12.18 -3.26 2.94
CA SER A 10 -12.51 -4.66 3.19
C SER A 10 -11.33 -5.62 2.95
N ILE A 11 -10.39 -5.28 2.10
CA ILE A 11 -9.22 -6.11 1.86
C ILE A 11 -8.20 -5.90 3.00
N GLN A 12 -8.28 -6.81 3.97
CA GLN A 12 -7.49 -6.78 5.20
C GLN A 12 -7.07 -8.18 5.64
N ARG A 13 -5.95 -8.26 6.36
CA ARG A 13 -5.40 -9.49 6.95
C ARG A 13 -5.28 -9.33 8.46
N ARG A 14 -5.90 -10.21 9.25
CA ARG A 14 -5.88 -10.13 10.74
C ARG A 14 -6.18 -8.71 11.25
N TYR A 15 -7.21 -8.08 10.68
CA TYR A 15 -7.63 -6.69 11.00
C TYR A 15 -6.64 -5.59 10.58
N GLN A 16 -5.59 -5.93 9.83
CA GLN A 16 -4.67 -4.98 9.20
C GLN A 16 -5.12 -4.74 7.74
N LYS A 17 -5.56 -3.52 7.45
CA LYS A 17 -5.89 -3.10 6.07
C LYS A 17 -4.63 -3.19 5.19
N ILE A 18 -4.77 -3.71 3.97
CA ILE A 18 -3.65 -3.89 3.03
C ILE A 18 -3.88 -3.19 1.69
N ILE A 19 -5.14 -3.09 1.26
CA ILE A 19 -5.57 -2.41 0.03
C ILE A 19 -6.81 -1.59 0.36
N GLU A 20 -6.79 -0.34 -0.06
CA GLU A 20 -7.87 0.61 0.14
C GLU A 20 -8.23 1.29 -1.17
N GLU A 21 -9.50 1.61 -1.38
CA GLU A 21 -9.93 2.35 -2.56
C GLU A 21 -10.97 3.43 -2.23
N SER A 22 -10.98 4.48 -3.04
CA SER A 22 -11.98 5.55 -2.95
C SER A 22 -12.40 5.99 -4.35
N PRO A 23 -13.69 6.19 -4.62
CA PRO A 23 -14.84 5.79 -3.77
C PRO A 23 -14.96 4.24 -3.63
N SER A 24 -15.95 3.76 -2.88
CA SER A 24 -16.21 2.30 -2.77
C SER A 24 -17.05 1.80 -3.96
N PRO A 25 -16.73 0.62 -4.53
CA PRO A 25 -17.54 0.02 -5.61
C PRO A 25 -18.90 -0.48 -5.11
N ALA A 26 -19.06 -0.73 -3.81
CA ALA A 26 -20.32 -1.18 -3.21
C ALA A 26 -21.36 -0.06 -3.04
N MET A 27 -20.97 1.20 -3.23
CA MET A 27 -21.76 2.36 -2.80
C MET A 27 -22.60 2.97 -3.92
N THR A 28 -23.92 3.00 -3.72
CA THR A 28 -24.83 3.82 -4.54
C THR A 28 -24.80 5.29 -4.10
N PRO A 29 -25.26 6.24 -4.93
CA PRO A 29 -25.39 7.65 -4.54
C PRO A 29 -26.23 7.85 -3.27
N GLU A 30 -27.33 7.11 -3.12
CA GLU A 30 -28.24 7.20 -1.99
C GLU A 30 -27.60 6.66 -0.71
N LEU A 31 -26.91 5.51 -0.79
CA LEU A 31 -26.21 4.94 0.34
C LEU A 31 -25.07 5.85 0.82
N ARG A 32 -24.32 6.43 -0.12
CA ARG A 32 -23.26 7.42 0.15
C ARG A 32 -23.80 8.65 0.85
N GLN A 33 -24.94 9.17 0.41
CA GLN A 33 -25.58 10.29 1.09
C GLN A 33 -25.96 9.92 2.53
N LYS A 34 -26.64 8.78 2.75
CA LYS A 34 -27.07 8.34 4.08
C LYS A 34 -25.88 8.12 5.03
N MET A 35 -24.83 7.46 4.58
CA MET A 35 -23.63 7.21 5.38
C MET A 35 -22.86 8.52 5.65
N GLY A 36 -22.76 9.41 4.67
CA GLY A 36 -22.13 10.72 4.83
C GLY A 36 -22.87 11.60 5.86
N GLU A 37 -24.20 11.64 5.79
CA GLU A 37 -25.05 12.35 6.76
C GLU A 37 -24.90 11.76 8.16
N ALA A 38 -24.90 10.43 8.30
CA ALA A 38 -24.68 9.75 9.58
C ALA A 38 -23.31 10.07 10.18
N ALA A 39 -22.25 10.06 9.36
CA ALA A 39 -20.89 10.41 9.78
C ALA A 39 -20.80 11.86 10.27
N VAL A 40 -21.40 12.81 9.53
CA VAL A 40 -21.44 14.23 9.92
C VAL A 40 -22.26 14.42 11.20
N ALA A 41 -23.37 13.70 11.37
CA ALA A 41 -24.19 13.74 12.57
C ALA A 41 -23.41 13.24 13.79
N ALA A 42 -22.70 12.11 13.67
CA ALA A 42 -21.85 11.57 14.74
C ALA A 42 -20.74 12.56 15.13
N ALA A 43 -20.04 13.14 14.15
CA ALA A 43 -19.00 14.14 14.39
C ALA A 43 -19.55 15.39 15.09
N ARG A 44 -20.73 15.89 14.70
CA ARG A 44 -21.38 17.04 15.36
C ARG A 44 -21.80 16.72 16.79
N ALA A 45 -22.34 15.52 17.03
CA ALA A 45 -22.81 15.10 18.35
C ALA A 45 -21.69 15.08 19.40
N ILE A 46 -20.47 14.73 19.01
CA ILE A 46 -19.30 14.72 19.90
C ILE A 46 -18.50 16.03 19.87
N GLY A 47 -18.97 17.06 19.15
CA GLY A 47 -18.24 18.32 19.00
C GLY A 47 -16.88 18.16 18.32
N TYR A 48 -16.76 17.20 17.38
CA TYR A 48 -15.50 16.85 16.75
C TYR A 48 -14.91 18.02 15.96
N THR A 49 -13.61 18.22 16.12
CA THR A 49 -12.82 19.19 15.35
C THR A 49 -11.65 18.47 14.67
N ASN A 50 -11.11 19.09 13.61
CA ASN A 50 -10.03 18.54 12.80
C ASN A 50 -10.48 17.33 11.93
N ALA A 51 -9.54 16.63 11.29
CA ALA A 51 -9.84 15.46 10.47
C ALA A 51 -10.06 14.21 11.34
N GLY A 52 -11.00 13.37 10.95
CA GLY A 52 -11.33 12.11 11.61
C GLY A 52 -12.03 11.17 10.65
N THR A 53 -12.17 9.90 11.03
CA THR A 53 -12.86 8.89 10.22
C THR A 53 -13.92 8.21 11.08
N VAL A 54 -15.13 8.09 10.54
CA VAL A 54 -16.20 7.28 11.12
C VAL A 54 -16.22 5.97 10.35
N GLU A 55 -16.01 4.85 11.03
CA GLU A 55 -16.00 3.53 10.42
C GLU A 55 -17.39 2.89 10.53
N PHE A 56 -17.79 2.23 9.44
CA PHE A 56 -19.05 1.51 9.34
C PHE A 56 -18.80 0.10 8.82
N ILE A 57 -19.66 -0.84 9.21
CA ILE A 57 -19.80 -2.14 8.58
C ILE A 57 -21.03 -2.08 7.66
N LEU A 58 -20.86 -2.42 6.39
CA LEU A 58 -21.93 -2.56 5.42
C LEU A 58 -22.35 -4.04 5.32
N ALA A 59 -23.63 -4.34 5.49
CA ALA A 59 -24.19 -5.66 5.30
C ALA A 59 -24.68 -5.86 3.86
N GLU A 60 -24.87 -7.12 3.45
CA GLU A 60 -25.29 -7.51 2.09
C GLU A 60 -26.65 -6.93 1.69
N ASP A 61 -27.54 -6.68 2.65
CA ASP A 61 -28.85 -6.05 2.42
C ASP A 61 -28.79 -4.52 2.25
N GLY A 62 -27.58 -3.95 2.27
CA GLY A 62 -27.33 -2.52 2.15
C GLY A 62 -27.54 -1.73 3.45
N SER A 63 -27.86 -2.41 4.56
CA SER A 63 -27.85 -1.78 5.88
C SER A 63 -26.42 -1.54 6.35
N PHE A 64 -26.18 -0.44 7.05
CA PHE A 64 -24.87 -0.10 7.59
C PHE A 64 -24.93 0.20 9.08
N TYR A 65 -23.86 -0.15 9.79
CA TYR A 65 -23.78 -0.08 11.23
C TYR A 65 -22.51 0.65 11.64
N PHE A 66 -22.64 1.59 12.57
CA PHE A 66 -21.50 2.29 13.16
C PHE A 66 -20.59 1.29 13.89
N LEU A 67 -19.28 1.39 13.66
CA LEU A 67 -18.26 0.62 14.37
C LEU A 67 -17.52 1.50 15.38
N GLU A 68 -16.81 2.53 14.88
CA GLU A 68 -16.01 3.42 15.72
C GLU A 68 -15.76 4.79 15.07
N VAL A 69 -15.28 5.74 15.87
CA VAL A 69 -14.71 7.01 15.38
C VAL A 69 -13.22 7.01 15.66
N ASN A 70 -12.43 7.05 14.59
CA ASN A 70 -11.01 7.29 14.69
C ASN A 70 -10.72 8.79 14.71
N THR A 71 -10.29 9.28 15.87
CA THR A 71 -10.05 10.70 16.15
C THR A 71 -8.66 11.19 15.68
N ARG A 72 -8.23 10.71 14.52
CA ARG A 72 -6.92 11.00 13.91
C ARG A 72 -6.98 10.85 12.39
N LEU A 73 -5.94 11.34 11.72
CA LEU A 73 -5.71 11.04 10.31
C LEU A 73 -5.49 9.52 10.14
N GLN A 74 -6.08 8.96 9.09
CA GLN A 74 -5.91 7.55 8.74
C GLN A 74 -4.73 7.36 7.80
N VAL A 75 -4.17 6.14 7.80
CA VAL A 75 -3.04 5.79 6.91
C VAL A 75 -3.47 5.96 5.45
N GLU A 76 -4.67 5.46 5.14
CA GLU A 76 -5.34 5.45 3.84
C GLU A 76 -5.99 6.79 3.44
N HIS A 77 -5.65 7.90 4.09
CA HIS A 77 -6.15 9.22 3.67
C HIS A 77 -5.78 9.62 2.22
N PRO A 78 -4.64 9.18 1.61
CA PRO A 78 -4.28 9.59 0.25
C PRO A 78 -5.32 9.23 -0.83
N VAL A 79 -6.04 8.11 -0.70
CA VAL A 79 -7.08 7.79 -1.70
C VAL A 79 -8.20 8.84 -1.71
N THR A 80 -8.54 9.41 -0.55
CA THR A 80 -9.48 10.52 -0.47
C THR A 80 -8.89 11.80 -1.05
N GLU A 81 -7.61 12.09 -0.75
CA GLU A 81 -6.94 13.30 -1.26
C GLU A 81 -6.89 13.34 -2.78
N LEU A 82 -6.54 12.22 -3.43
CA LEU A 82 -6.44 12.14 -4.89
C LEU A 82 -7.79 12.30 -5.58
N VAL A 83 -8.86 11.80 -4.97
CA VAL A 83 -10.22 11.85 -5.55
C VAL A 83 -10.88 13.22 -5.35
N TYR A 84 -10.65 13.88 -4.21
CA TYR A 84 -11.25 15.18 -3.91
C TYR A 84 -10.34 16.38 -4.18
N ALA A 85 -9.05 16.15 -4.47
CA ALA A 85 -8.01 17.17 -4.57
C ALA A 85 -7.96 18.07 -3.32
N LYS A 86 -7.95 17.45 -2.14
CA LYS A 86 -7.83 18.12 -0.85
C LYS A 86 -6.62 17.57 -0.10
N ASP A 87 -5.71 18.45 0.31
CA ASP A 87 -4.61 18.10 1.21
C ASP A 87 -5.13 18.13 2.65
N LEU A 88 -5.38 16.94 3.18
CA LEU A 88 -5.96 16.75 4.51
C LEU A 88 -4.99 17.18 5.58
N VAL A 89 -3.69 16.90 5.45
CA VAL A 89 -2.68 17.31 6.43
C VAL A 89 -2.63 18.83 6.53
N ARG A 90 -2.61 19.53 5.40
CA ARG A 90 -2.70 20.99 5.37
C ARG A 90 -3.98 21.50 6.00
N LEU A 91 -5.13 20.92 5.66
CA LEU A 91 -6.42 21.31 6.25
C LEU A 91 -6.44 21.08 7.76
N GLN A 92 -5.83 20.01 8.27
CA GLN A 92 -5.69 19.78 9.70
C GLN A 92 -4.91 20.91 10.37
N LEU A 93 -3.81 21.38 9.78
CA LEU A 93 -3.02 22.50 10.30
C LEU A 93 -3.81 23.82 10.24
N GLU A 94 -4.52 24.09 9.15
CA GLU A 94 -5.33 25.30 9.00
C GLU A 94 -6.48 25.34 10.02
N VAL A 95 -7.19 24.22 10.22
CA VAL A 95 -8.24 24.09 11.23
C VAL A 95 -7.67 24.23 12.65
N ALA A 96 -6.50 23.64 12.92
CA ALA A 96 -5.83 23.79 14.22
C ALA A 96 -5.44 25.25 14.52
N GLN A 97 -5.22 26.07 13.49
CA GLN A 97 -5.00 27.52 13.59
C GLN A 97 -6.30 28.33 13.71
N GLY A 98 -7.46 27.67 13.73
CA GLY A 98 -8.77 28.33 13.78
C GLY A 98 -9.25 28.88 12.44
N LYS A 99 -8.63 28.50 11.32
CA LYS A 99 -9.09 28.92 9.99
C LYS A 99 -10.35 28.15 9.58
N PRO A 100 -11.28 28.78 8.86
CA PRO A 100 -12.39 28.08 8.24
C PRO A 100 -11.91 27.18 7.09
N LEU A 101 -12.70 26.18 6.70
CA LEU A 101 -12.36 25.26 5.60
C LEU A 101 -12.31 25.95 4.22
N GLY A 102 -13.06 27.05 4.03
CA GLY A 102 -13.12 27.76 2.75
C GLY A 102 -13.89 27.02 1.64
N PHE A 103 -14.67 26.00 1.99
CA PHE A 103 -15.57 25.27 1.11
C PHE A 103 -16.69 24.62 1.93
N ASP A 104 -17.81 24.34 1.26
CA ASP A 104 -18.97 23.67 1.82
C ASP A 104 -19.16 22.27 1.20
N GLN A 105 -20.11 21.49 1.72
CA GLN A 105 -20.39 20.13 1.23
C GLN A 105 -20.76 20.10 -0.27
N SER A 106 -21.38 21.16 -0.78
CA SER A 106 -21.76 21.30 -2.19
C SER A 106 -20.58 21.47 -3.15
N ASP A 107 -19.41 21.88 -2.65
CA ASP A 107 -18.20 22.05 -3.46
C ASP A 107 -17.41 20.74 -3.63
N LEU A 108 -17.88 19.67 -2.97
CA LEU A 108 -17.17 18.40 -2.86
C LEU A 108 -17.84 17.34 -3.75
N SER A 109 -17.13 16.93 -4.79
CA SER A 109 -17.49 15.80 -5.62
C SER A 109 -16.26 14.94 -5.92
N PRO A 110 -16.36 13.61 -5.82
CA PRO A 110 -15.26 12.74 -6.15
C PRO A 110 -14.99 12.78 -7.66
N ARG A 111 -13.72 12.81 -8.05
CA ARG A 111 -13.29 12.70 -9.45
C ARG A 111 -12.36 11.51 -9.63
N GLY A 112 -12.73 10.61 -10.54
CA GLY A 112 -11.98 9.40 -10.81
C GLY A 112 -12.03 8.40 -9.65
N TRP A 113 -11.00 7.58 -9.57
CA TRP A 113 -10.85 6.49 -8.61
C TRP A 113 -9.41 6.42 -8.14
N ALA A 114 -9.20 6.19 -6.85
CA ALA A 114 -7.88 5.96 -6.28
C ALA A 114 -7.82 4.61 -5.58
N ILE A 115 -6.66 3.96 -5.70
CA ILE A 115 -6.34 2.70 -5.02
C ILE A 115 -5.01 2.91 -4.29
N GLU A 116 -4.94 2.51 -3.04
CA GLU A 116 -3.73 2.46 -2.22
C GLU A 116 -3.39 1.00 -1.90
N CYS A 117 -2.09 0.72 -1.89
CA CYS A 117 -1.54 -0.56 -1.48
C CYS A 117 -0.47 -0.29 -0.43
N ARG A 118 -0.58 -0.99 0.71
CA ARG A 118 0.43 -0.94 1.77
C ARG A 118 1.55 -1.92 1.48
N LEU A 119 2.71 -1.39 1.12
CA LEU A 119 3.91 -2.17 0.89
C LEU A 119 4.58 -2.48 2.23
N TYR A 120 4.63 -3.75 2.59
CA TYR A 120 5.25 -4.26 3.80
C TYR A 120 6.50 -5.07 3.48
N ALA A 121 7.52 -4.96 4.35
CA ALA A 121 8.62 -5.90 4.45
C ALA A 121 8.17 -7.15 5.22
N GLU A 122 7.36 -7.98 4.56
CA GLU A 122 6.84 -9.24 5.08
C GLU A 122 6.96 -10.33 4.01
N ASP A 123 6.98 -11.60 4.42
CA ASP A 123 6.99 -12.76 3.53
C ASP A 123 5.62 -13.47 3.47
N PRO A 124 4.74 -13.16 2.49
CA PRO A 124 3.43 -13.79 2.37
C PRO A 124 3.48 -15.33 2.36
N ASN A 125 4.54 -15.92 1.80
CA ASN A 125 4.70 -17.36 1.70
C ASN A 125 5.12 -18.03 3.01
N ASN A 126 5.52 -17.22 3.99
CA ASN A 126 5.91 -17.66 5.31
C ASN A 126 5.07 -16.97 6.39
N ASN A 127 3.74 -17.04 6.23
CA ASN A 127 2.76 -16.48 7.16
C ASN A 127 2.92 -14.96 7.40
N PHE A 128 3.50 -14.25 6.42
CA PHE A 128 3.87 -12.84 6.47
C PHE A 128 4.76 -12.53 7.68
N LEU A 129 5.75 -13.38 7.92
CA LEU A 129 6.78 -13.05 8.90
C LEU A 129 7.48 -11.75 8.47
N PRO A 130 7.73 -10.82 9.40
CA PRO A 130 8.49 -9.61 9.11
C PRO A 130 9.86 -9.93 8.54
N SER A 131 10.24 -9.21 7.48
CA SER A 131 11.54 -9.31 6.83
C SER A 131 12.41 -8.14 7.26
N ILE A 132 13.47 -8.42 8.02
CA ILE A 132 14.46 -7.41 8.42
C ILE A 132 15.66 -7.44 7.47
N GLY A 133 16.31 -6.30 7.29
CA GLY A 133 17.46 -6.21 6.41
C GLY A 133 17.76 -4.78 5.99
N THR A 134 18.62 -4.65 4.98
CA THR A 134 18.90 -3.36 4.35
C THR A 134 18.27 -3.36 2.97
N LEU A 135 17.58 -2.28 2.61
CA LEU A 135 17.04 -2.08 1.27
C LEU A 135 18.19 -1.86 0.28
N GLY A 136 18.66 -2.93 -0.35
CA GLY A 136 19.75 -2.85 -1.32
C GLY A 136 19.36 -2.08 -2.58
N VAL A 137 18.11 -2.25 -3.03
CA VAL A 137 17.50 -1.48 -4.13
C VAL A 137 16.10 -1.08 -3.69
N PHE A 138 15.76 0.19 -3.93
CA PHE A 138 14.42 0.73 -3.70
C PHE A 138 14.11 1.74 -4.80
N GLU A 139 13.56 1.24 -5.91
CA GLU A 139 13.26 2.02 -7.11
C GLU A 139 11.74 2.02 -7.34
N PRO A 140 11.04 3.07 -6.88
CA PRO A 140 9.60 3.17 -7.06
C PRO A 140 9.22 3.49 -8.51
N PRO A 141 8.04 3.03 -8.97
CA PRO A 141 7.54 3.33 -10.31
C PRO A 141 7.20 4.82 -10.43
N GLN A 142 7.49 5.41 -11.58
CA GLN A 142 7.16 6.81 -11.86
C GLN A 142 6.27 6.92 -13.09
N ALA A 143 5.06 7.43 -12.90
CA ALA A 143 4.13 7.78 -13.97
C ALA A 143 3.07 8.78 -13.46
N ALA A 144 2.33 9.40 -14.40
CA ALA A 144 1.27 10.32 -14.05
C ALA A 144 0.15 9.64 -13.25
N GLY A 145 -0.23 10.27 -12.13
CA GLY A 145 -1.24 9.73 -11.22
C GLY A 145 -0.74 8.56 -10.38
N ILE A 146 0.58 8.39 -10.22
CA ILE A 146 1.20 7.56 -9.19
C ILE A 146 1.75 8.49 -8.11
N ARG A 147 1.44 8.19 -6.85
CA ARG A 147 1.97 8.82 -5.65
C ARG A 147 2.60 7.76 -4.78
N LEU A 148 3.74 8.09 -4.19
CA LEU A 148 4.41 7.26 -3.20
C LEU A 148 4.61 8.06 -1.93
N ASP A 149 4.03 7.60 -0.83
CA ASP A 149 4.37 8.08 0.51
C ASP A 149 5.28 7.01 1.12
N SER A 150 6.57 7.32 1.34
CA SER A 150 7.53 6.37 1.91
C SER A 150 8.28 6.99 3.08
N GLY A 151 8.54 6.16 4.10
CA GLY A 151 9.40 6.50 5.24
C GLY A 151 10.81 5.92 5.12
N VAL A 152 11.15 5.32 3.98
CA VAL A 152 12.43 4.67 3.70
C VAL A 152 12.96 5.08 2.34
N GLU A 153 14.25 4.85 2.15
CA GLU A 153 14.95 5.02 0.88
C GLU A 153 15.96 3.88 0.66
N GLN A 154 16.56 3.79 -0.52
CA GLN A 154 17.62 2.83 -0.78
C GLN A 154 18.75 2.98 0.26
N GLY A 155 19.19 1.85 0.83
CA GLY A 155 20.17 1.80 1.92
C GLY A 155 19.54 1.86 3.32
N SER A 156 18.24 2.13 3.45
CA SER A 156 17.57 2.13 4.76
C SER A 156 17.56 0.74 5.40
N GLN A 157 17.63 0.71 6.73
CA GLN A 157 17.55 -0.52 7.51
C GLN A 157 16.11 -0.76 7.99
N VAL A 158 15.55 -1.90 7.62
CA VAL A 158 14.29 -2.42 8.17
C VAL A 158 14.61 -3.18 9.44
N THR A 159 14.07 -2.72 10.57
CA THR A 159 14.37 -3.26 11.90
C THR A 159 13.11 -3.83 12.56
N VAL A 160 13.30 -4.63 13.61
CA VAL A 160 12.20 -5.20 14.41
C VAL A 160 11.46 -4.18 15.29
N HIS A 161 11.99 -2.95 15.39
CA HIS A 161 11.51 -1.98 16.38
C HIS A 161 10.27 -1.20 15.95
N PHE A 162 9.93 -1.24 14.67
CA PHE A 162 8.84 -0.47 14.08
C PHE A 162 7.94 -1.36 13.23
N ASP A 163 6.82 -0.77 12.80
CA ASP A 163 5.93 -1.39 11.83
C ASP A 163 6.68 -1.73 10.52
N PRO A 164 6.42 -2.89 9.88
CA PRO A 164 7.15 -3.31 8.69
C PRO A 164 6.74 -2.55 7.41
N MET A 165 5.86 -1.55 7.47
CA MET A 165 5.44 -0.77 6.31
C MET A 165 6.60 0.06 5.75
N LEU A 166 6.91 -0.17 4.48
CA LEU A 166 7.93 0.56 3.74
C LEU A 166 7.34 1.81 3.07
N ALA A 167 6.17 1.64 2.44
CA ALA A 167 5.54 2.70 1.68
C ALA A 167 4.03 2.45 1.49
N LYS A 168 3.33 3.53 1.15
CA LYS A 168 2.00 3.50 0.55
C LYS A 168 2.16 3.82 -0.92
N LEU A 169 1.85 2.85 -1.78
CA LEU A 169 1.78 3.08 -3.22
C LEU A 169 0.34 3.43 -3.55
N VAL A 170 0.11 4.63 -4.07
CA VAL A 170 -1.22 5.16 -4.34
C VAL A 170 -1.31 5.52 -5.81
N VAL A 171 -2.37 5.08 -6.47
CA VAL A 171 -2.63 5.45 -7.86
C VAL A 171 -3.99 6.11 -8.00
N TRP A 172 -4.12 6.96 -9.01
CA TRP A 172 -5.39 7.55 -9.42
C TRP A 172 -5.65 7.28 -10.90
N GLY A 173 -6.91 7.02 -11.27
CA GLY A 173 -7.37 6.88 -12.65
C GLY A 173 -8.76 7.46 -12.85
N GLU A 174 -9.14 7.73 -14.10
CA GLU A 174 -10.46 8.30 -14.43
C GLU A 174 -11.63 7.34 -14.12
N THR A 175 -11.34 6.03 -14.13
CA THR A 175 -12.28 4.96 -13.77
C THR A 175 -11.59 3.98 -12.83
N ARG A 176 -12.38 3.17 -12.10
CA ARG A 176 -11.85 2.08 -11.26
C ARG A 176 -10.95 1.14 -12.04
N ALA A 177 -11.37 0.73 -13.24
CA ALA A 177 -10.59 -0.15 -14.12
C ALA A 177 -9.25 0.49 -14.52
N ALA A 178 -9.24 1.79 -14.85
CA ALA A 178 -8.00 2.50 -15.18
C ALA A 178 -7.06 2.61 -13.97
N ALA A 179 -7.59 2.87 -12.77
CA ALA A 179 -6.81 2.86 -11.54
C ALA A 179 -6.24 1.46 -11.23
N LEU A 180 -7.04 0.41 -11.41
CA LEU A 180 -6.62 -0.99 -11.19
C LEU A 180 -5.47 -1.38 -12.12
N GLN A 181 -5.62 -1.16 -13.43
CA GLN A 181 -4.57 -1.46 -14.41
C GLN A 181 -3.29 -0.65 -14.12
N LYS A 182 -3.43 0.61 -13.69
CA LYS A 182 -2.30 1.44 -13.28
C LYS A 182 -1.61 0.89 -12.03
N MET A 183 -2.35 0.43 -11.02
CA MET A 183 -1.79 -0.16 -9.81
C MET A 183 -1.04 -1.46 -10.13
N LEU A 184 -1.63 -2.33 -10.94
CA LEU A 184 -0.99 -3.57 -11.40
C LEU A 184 0.31 -3.29 -12.16
N TRP A 185 0.31 -2.27 -13.03
CA TRP A 185 1.53 -1.81 -13.69
C TRP A 185 2.55 -1.30 -12.67
N ALA A 186 2.14 -0.43 -11.75
CA ALA A 186 3.02 0.18 -10.75
C ALA A 186 3.70 -0.88 -9.87
N LEU A 187 2.94 -1.86 -9.35
CA LEU A 187 3.46 -2.95 -8.54
C LEU A 187 4.49 -3.80 -9.29
N ARG A 188 4.25 -4.10 -10.57
CA ARG A 188 5.20 -4.86 -11.42
C ARG A 188 6.49 -4.11 -11.73
N HIS A 189 6.47 -2.78 -11.67
CA HIS A 189 7.62 -1.92 -11.96
C HIS A 189 8.27 -1.36 -10.69
N PHE A 190 7.78 -1.72 -9.50
CA PHE A 190 8.41 -1.37 -8.24
C PHE A 190 9.50 -2.40 -7.92
N VAL A 191 10.76 -1.97 -7.97
CA VAL A 191 11.89 -2.84 -7.62
C VAL A 191 12.29 -2.59 -6.18
N VAL A 192 12.13 -3.61 -5.34
CA VAL A 192 12.61 -3.61 -3.94
C VAL A 192 13.42 -4.86 -3.69
N LEU A 193 14.70 -4.71 -3.37
CA LEU A 193 15.63 -5.80 -3.10
C LEU A 193 16.31 -5.63 -1.74
N GLY A 194 16.67 -6.76 -1.12
CA GLY A 194 17.37 -6.81 0.18
C GLY A 194 16.48 -7.22 1.36
N VAL A 195 15.16 -7.16 1.19
CA VAL A 195 14.15 -7.74 2.10
C VAL A 195 13.07 -8.42 1.27
N THR A 196 12.37 -9.40 1.84
CA THR A 196 11.14 -9.94 1.26
C THR A 196 10.01 -8.94 1.46
N THR A 197 9.17 -8.77 0.43
CA THR A 197 8.02 -7.85 0.48
C THR A 197 6.74 -8.53 0.04
N ASN A 198 5.61 -7.89 0.32
CA ASN A 198 4.28 -8.33 -0.13
C ASN A 198 3.89 -7.85 -1.55
N LEU A 199 4.82 -7.31 -2.36
CA LEU A 199 4.51 -6.75 -3.69
C LEU A 199 3.74 -7.71 -4.61
N GLU A 200 4.25 -8.94 -4.75
CA GLU A 200 3.63 -9.95 -5.62
C GLU A 200 2.23 -10.33 -5.11
N PHE A 201 2.09 -10.51 -3.79
CA PHE A 201 0.81 -10.78 -3.14
C PHE A 201 -0.23 -9.68 -3.41
N LEU A 202 0.15 -8.40 -3.30
CA LEU A 202 -0.75 -7.29 -3.61
C LEU A 202 -1.20 -7.33 -5.07
N ALA A 203 -0.27 -7.62 -6.00
CA ALA A 203 -0.58 -7.73 -7.42
C ALA A 203 -1.54 -8.90 -7.72
N GLU A 204 -1.39 -10.03 -7.02
CA GLU A 204 -2.29 -11.17 -7.14
C GLU A 204 -3.70 -10.85 -6.63
N VAL A 205 -3.84 -10.19 -5.48
CA VAL A 205 -5.15 -9.78 -4.94
C VAL A 205 -5.87 -8.84 -5.91
N LEU A 206 -5.16 -7.85 -6.45
CA LEU A 206 -5.72 -6.90 -7.41
C LEU A 206 -6.06 -7.54 -8.76
N ALA A 207 -5.35 -8.58 -9.16
CA ALA A 207 -5.62 -9.32 -10.40
C ALA A 207 -6.73 -10.37 -10.24
N HIS A 208 -7.25 -10.58 -9.03
CA HIS A 208 -8.30 -11.55 -8.78
C HIS A 208 -9.64 -11.09 -9.40
N PRO A 209 -10.37 -11.96 -10.14
CA PRO A 209 -11.62 -11.57 -10.81
C PRO A 209 -12.68 -10.96 -9.89
N GLU A 210 -12.83 -11.48 -8.66
CA GLU A 210 -13.78 -10.91 -7.69
C GLU A 210 -13.37 -9.51 -7.21
N PHE A 211 -12.06 -9.24 -7.10
CA PHE A 211 -11.60 -7.88 -6.81
C PHE A 211 -11.90 -6.94 -7.98
N GLU A 212 -11.64 -7.39 -9.21
CA GLU A 212 -11.95 -6.63 -10.43
C GLU A 212 -13.46 -6.34 -10.56
N ALA A 213 -14.30 -7.30 -10.20
CA ALA A 213 -15.76 -7.14 -10.16
C ALA A 213 -16.25 -6.21 -9.04
N GLY A 214 -15.41 -5.93 -8.04
CA GLY A 214 -15.79 -5.14 -6.85
C GLY A 214 -16.53 -5.96 -5.79
N ASN A 215 -16.54 -7.29 -5.91
CA ASN A 215 -17.12 -8.22 -4.95
C ASN A 215 -16.13 -8.47 -3.80
N THR A 216 -15.87 -7.44 -3.02
CA THR A 216 -14.91 -7.48 -1.91
C THR A 216 -15.61 -7.46 -0.56
N HIS A 217 -15.10 -8.22 0.39
CA HIS A 217 -15.57 -8.25 1.78
C HIS A 217 -14.43 -8.61 2.72
N THR A 218 -14.64 -8.47 4.03
CA THR A 218 -13.60 -8.63 5.07
C THR A 218 -13.03 -10.05 5.19
N HIS A 219 -13.65 -11.04 4.54
CA HIS A 219 -13.17 -12.43 4.48
C HIS A 219 -12.54 -12.81 3.13
N PHE A 220 -12.45 -11.87 2.18
CA PHE A 220 -11.99 -12.10 0.80
C PHE A 220 -10.70 -12.92 0.70
N LEU A 221 -9.67 -12.53 1.47
CA LEU A 221 -8.36 -13.21 1.42
C LEU A 221 -8.44 -14.67 1.90
N ALA A 222 -9.26 -14.93 2.92
CA ALA A 222 -9.43 -16.27 3.48
C ALA A 222 -10.28 -17.15 2.54
N GLU A 223 -11.31 -16.59 1.93
CA GLU A 223 -12.20 -17.28 1.00
C GLU A 223 -11.47 -17.72 -0.28
N HIS A 224 -10.67 -16.82 -0.86
CA HIS A 224 -9.97 -17.08 -2.13
C HIS A 224 -8.60 -17.72 -1.97
N GLN A 225 -8.20 -18.09 -0.75
CA GLN A 225 -6.91 -18.75 -0.47
C GLN A 225 -5.71 -17.99 -1.05
N MET A 226 -5.78 -16.65 -1.06
CA MET A 226 -4.70 -15.78 -1.54
C MET A 226 -3.44 -16.03 -0.67
N PRO A 227 -2.22 -16.00 -1.24
CA PRO A 227 -1.06 -16.77 -0.81
C PRO A 227 -0.95 -17.11 0.69
N GLY A 228 -1.10 -18.41 0.95
CA GLY A 228 -0.19 -19.21 1.79
C GLY A 228 0.80 -19.98 0.90
N PRO A 229 1.72 -20.79 1.46
CA PRO A 229 3.09 -21.02 0.97
C PRO A 229 3.21 -21.47 -0.50
N GLY A 230 4.00 -20.72 -1.29
CA GLY A 230 4.58 -21.19 -2.55
C GLY A 230 5.78 -20.34 -2.98
N PRO A 231 6.89 -20.89 -3.49
CA PRO A 231 8.01 -20.07 -3.92
C PRO A 231 7.62 -19.20 -5.12
N ALA A 232 7.89 -17.89 -5.03
CA ALA A 232 7.77 -16.95 -6.14
C ALA A 232 8.51 -17.48 -7.38
N PRO A 233 7.80 -17.81 -8.49
CA PRO A 233 8.41 -18.39 -9.70
C PRO A 233 9.47 -17.47 -10.32
N LEU A 234 9.32 -16.16 -10.13
CA LEU A 234 10.18 -15.13 -10.70
C LEU A 234 11.54 -15.04 -10.00
N LEU A 235 11.59 -15.15 -8.68
CA LEU A 235 12.86 -15.17 -7.95
C LEU A 235 13.64 -16.46 -8.24
N ALA A 236 12.94 -17.60 -8.33
CA ALA A 236 13.55 -18.86 -8.75
C ALA A 236 14.09 -18.79 -10.19
N ALA A 237 13.35 -18.17 -11.12
CA ALA A 237 13.79 -17.97 -12.51
C ALA A 237 14.96 -16.98 -12.63
N ALA A 238 14.96 -15.88 -11.85
CA ALA A 238 16.05 -14.91 -11.83
C ALA A 238 17.33 -15.48 -11.21
N LEU A 239 17.21 -16.24 -10.11
CA LEU A 239 18.32 -16.96 -9.49
C LEU A 239 18.83 -18.09 -10.41
N ALA A 240 17.95 -18.80 -11.11
CA ALA A 240 18.35 -19.78 -12.11
C ALA A 240 19.04 -19.11 -13.30
N GLY A 241 18.58 -17.94 -13.75
CA GLY A 241 19.22 -17.14 -14.79
C GLY A 241 20.60 -16.63 -14.38
N LEU A 242 20.76 -16.18 -13.14
CA LEU A 242 22.05 -15.76 -12.56
C LEU A 242 23.00 -16.94 -12.31
N ALA A 243 22.48 -18.11 -11.93
CA ALA A 243 23.27 -19.34 -11.79
C ALA A 243 23.68 -19.93 -13.16
N GLN A 244 22.88 -19.69 -14.21
CA GLN A 244 23.20 -20.06 -15.59
C GLN A 244 24.04 -19.02 -16.31
N ALA A 245 24.04 -17.76 -15.85
CA ALA A 245 24.99 -16.74 -16.24
C ALA A 245 26.37 -17.14 -15.71
N ARG A 246 27.07 -17.99 -16.48
CA ARG A 246 28.51 -18.22 -16.30
C ARG A 246 29.18 -16.85 -16.16
N PRO A 247 30.09 -16.64 -15.19
CA PRO A 247 30.98 -15.49 -15.28
C PRO A 247 31.64 -15.59 -16.65
N GLY A 248 31.36 -14.62 -17.51
CA GLY A 248 32.04 -14.52 -18.79
C GLY A 248 33.52 -14.59 -18.50
N LYS A 249 34.23 -15.49 -19.17
CA LYS A 249 35.70 -15.43 -19.21
C LYS A 249 36.05 -14.14 -19.95
N GLY A 250 36.03 -13.02 -19.23
CA GLY A 250 36.85 -11.88 -19.59
C GLY A 250 38.30 -12.36 -19.69
N PRO A 251 39.13 -11.73 -20.53
CA PRO A 251 40.53 -12.13 -20.65
C PRO A 251 41.12 -12.18 -19.25
N VAL A 252 41.71 -13.34 -18.92
CA VAL A 252 42.45 -13.51 -17.67
C VAL A 252 43.58 -12.49 -17.72
N ALA A 253 43.42 -11.37 -17.02
CA ALA A 253 44.54 -10.51 -16.71
C ALA A 253 45.49 -11.38 -15.88
N GLU A 254 46.70 -11.59 -16.39
CA GLU A 254 47.81 -12.17 -15.65
C GLU A 254 47.86 -11.52 -14.27
N ARG A 255 47.63 -12.34 -13.24
CA ARG A 255 47.84 -11.92 -11.86
C ARG A 255 49.33 -11.59 -11.73
N ALA A 256 49.65 -10.30 -11.63
CA ALA A 256 50.91 -9.89 -11.06
C ALA A 256 51.05 -10.55 -9.68
N ALA A 257 52.09 -11.34 -9.51
CA ALA A 257 52.37 -12.04 -8.26
C ALA A 257 52.56 -11.01 -7.13
N GLY A 258 51.60 -10.97 -6.21
CA GLY A 258 51.74 -10.23 -4.97
C GLY A 258 52.70 -10.96 -4.02
N PRO A 259 53.43 -10.23 -3.15
CA PRO A 259 54.48 -10.78 -2.28
C PRO A 259 54.00 -11.87 -1.30
N TRP A 260 52.69 -12.06 -1.19
CA TRP A 260 52.03 -13.05 -0.33
C TRP A 260 51.94 -14.45 -0.95
N VAL A 261 52.29 -14.63 -2.24
CA VAL A 261 52.29 -15.93 -2.93
C VAL A 261 53.67 -16.62 -2.86
N GLU A 262 54.76 -15.87 -2.63
CA GLU A 262 56.12 -16.42 -2.55
C GLU A 262 56.50 -16.95 -1.16
N MET A 263 55.74 -16.60 -0.11
CA MET A 263 56.02 -17.12 1.24
C MET A 263 55.29 -18.45 1.46
N GLY A 264 56.04 -19.55 1.27
CA GLY A 264 55.60 -20.92 1.49
C GLY A 264 55.11 -21.24 2.92
N PRO A 265 54.68 -22.48 3.17
CA PRO A 265 53.89 -22.84 4.36
C PRO A 265 54.70 -22.78 5.66
N TRP A 266 54.32 -21.88 6.56
CA TRP A 266 54.83 -21.81 7.93
C TRP A 266 54.18 -22.89 8.81
N ARG A 267 55.00 -23.60 9.60
CA ARG A 267 54.54 -24.44 10.71
C ARG A 267 54.64 -23.65 12.02
N HIS A 268 53.65 -23.83 12.88
CA HIS A 268 53.62 -23.25 14.23
C HIS A 268 54.75 -23.78 15.11
N ALA A 269 55.41 -22.86 15.81
CA ALA A 269 55.91 -23.01 17.18
C ALA A 269 55.56 -21.69 17.92
#